data_AF-A0A6J5X3N3-F1
#
_entry.id   AF-A0A6J5X3N3-F1
#
_cell.length_a   1.000
_cell.length_b   1.000
_cell.length_c   1.000
_cell.angle_alpha   90.00
_cell.angle_beta   90.00
_cell.angle_gamma   90.00
#
_symmetry.space_group_name_H-M   'P 1'
#
loop_
_entity.id
_entity.type
_entity.pdbx_description
1 polymer ?
#
loop_
_entity_poly.entity_id
_entity_poly.type
_entity_poly.pdbx_seq_one_letter_code
_entity_poly.pdbx_strand_id
1 'polypeptide(L)' 'MGLVDIATKLNRLKIPIDPTYLVHSALDSLSYDQMKSTYNTLKEDWTMDDLITIFILENRTQACLGVVNMVTTKKC' A
#
# COMPACT_ATOMS: atom_id res chain seq x y z
N MET A 1 8.77 -2.42 36.03
CA MET A 1 8.95 -1.45 34.92
C MET A 1 7.60 -1.30 34.23
N GLY A 2 6.98 -0.11 34.27
CA GLY A 2 5.64 0.10 33.70
C GLY A 2 5.66 0.37 32.19
N LEU A 3 4.55 0.10 31.50
CA LEU A 3 4.40 0.35 30.05
C LEU A 3 4.79 1.78 29.64
N VAL A 4 4.52 2.76 30.51
CA VAL A 4 4.89 4.18 30.31
C VAL A 4 6.41 4.38 30.22
N ASP A 5 7.17 3.68 31.05
CA ASP A 5 8.64 3.75 31.07
C ASP A 5 9.24 3.15 29.79
N ILE A 6 8.64 2.05 29.33
CA ILE A 6 8.99 1.37 28.08
C ILE A 6 8.70 2.28 26.88
N ALA A 7 7.50 2.85 26.80
CA ALA A 7 7.12 3.78 25.73
C ALA A 7 8.03 5.01 25.67
N THR A 8 8.42 5.54 26.83
CA THR A 8 9.33 6.69 26.93
C THR A 8 10.74 6.34 26.45
N LYS A 9 11.25 5.14 26.78
CA LYS A 9 12.55 4.65 26.28
C LYS A 9 12.54 4.37 24.79
N LEU A 10 11.48 3.75 24.28
CA LEU A 10 11.31 3.49 22.85
C LEU A 10 11.23 4.80 22.06
N ASN A 11 10.52 5.82 22.55
CA ASN A 11 10.49 7.14 21.89
C ASN A 11 11.85 7.84 21.84
N ARG A 12 12.71 7.62 22.85
CA ARG A 12 14.07 8.18 22.88
C ARG A 12 15.00 7.49 21.88
N LEU A 13 14.77 6.21 21.62
CA LEU A 13 15.38 5.48 20.53
C LEU A 13 14.67 5.92 19.25
N LYS A 14 15.07 7.07 18.67
CA LYS A 14 14.70 7.40 17.28
C LYS A 14 15.31 6.34 16.36
N ILE A 15 14.65 5.21 16.23
CA ILE A 15 15.03 4.15 15.31
C ILE A 15 14.53 4.60 13.95
N PRO A 16 15.42 4.92 12.99
CA PRO A 16 14.99 5.20 11.64
C PRO A 16 14.29 3.95 11.10
N ILE A 17 13.04 4.12 10.69
CA ILE A 17 12.29 3.05 10.02
C ILE A 17 12.78 3.01 8.58
N ASP A 18 13.21 1.84 8.14
CA ASP A 18 13.61 1.65 6.76
C ASP A 18 12.41 1.88 5.82
N PRO A 19 12.55 2.72 4.77
CA PRO A 19 11.45 3.00 3.85
C PRO A 19 10.89 1.74 3.18
N THR A 20 11.75 0.76 2.88
CA THR A 20 11.38 -0.51 2.25
C THR A 20 10.52 -1.33 3.20
N TYR A 21 10.89 -1.37 4.49
CA TYR A 21 10.08 -2.02 5.52
C TYR A 21 8.67 -1.41 5.64
N LEU A 22 8.57 -0.08 5.53
CA LEU A 22 7.29 0.61 5.57
C LEU A 22 6.41 0.24 4.36
N VAL A 23 6.99 0.18 3.16
CA VAL A 23 6.29 -0.18 1.93
C VAL A 23 5.79 -1.64 1.99
N HIS A 24 6.63 -2.57 2.44
CA HIS A 24 6.20 -3.96 2.65
C HIS A 24 5.07 -4.08 3.66
N SER A 25 5.21 -3.41 4.82
CA SER A 25 4.19 -3.44 5.87
C SER A 25 2.85 -2.86 5.39
N ALA A 26 2.90 -1.76 4.62
CA ALA A 26 1.72 -1.15 4.03
C ALA A 26 1.09 -2.07 2.98
N LEU A 27 1.88 -2.65 2.07
CA LEU A 27 1.40 -3.59 1.06
C LEU A 27 0.74 -4.82 1.68
N ASP A 28 1.31 -5.38 2.74
CA ASP A 28 0.74 -6.54 3.44
C ASP A 28 -0.61 -6.22 4.09
N SER A 29 -0.79 -4.99 4.56
CA SER A 29 -2.05 -4.50 5.14
C SER A 29 -3.18 -4.34 4.13
N LEU A 30 -2.86 -4.31 2.83
CA LEU A 30 -3.85 -4.18 1.76
C LEU A 30 -4.42 -5.56 1.39
N SER A 31 -5.74 -5.63 1.24
CA SER A 31 -6.46 -6.83 0.79
C SER A 31 -6.46 -7.02 -0.74
N TYR A 32 -5.55 -6.36 -1.46
CA TYR A 32 -5.47 -6.39 -2.93
C TYR A 32 -4.41 -7.38 -3.40
N ASP A 33 -4.83 -8.61 -3.70
CA ASP A 33 -3.93 -9.68 -4.17
C ASP A 33 -3.30 -9.38 -5.54
N GLN A 34 -4.01 -8.63 -6.40
CA GLN A 34 -3.47 -8.17 -7.69
C GLN A 34 -2.29 -7.23 -7.49
N MET A 35 -2.40 -6.27 -6.57
CA MET A 35 -1.33 -5.32 -6.23
C MET A 35 -0.09 -6.03 -5.69
N LYS A 36 -0.28 -7.04 -4.82
CA LYS A 36 0.80 -7.89 -4.30
C LYS A 36 1.51 -8.66 -5.41
N SER A 37 0.77 -9.18 -6.38
CA SER A 37 1.35 -9.85 -7.56
C SER A 37 2.17 -8.90 -8.42
N THR A 38 1.66 -7.69 -8.67
CA THR A 38 2.35 -6.62 -9.43
C THR A 38 3.66 -6.23 -8.75
N TYR A 39 3.62 -6.00 -7.43
CA TYR A 39 4.78 -5.71 -6.60
C TYR A 39 5.87 -6.80 -6.70
N ASN A 40 5.49 -8.07 -6.49
CA ASN A 40 6.42 -9.19 -6.52
C ASN A 40 7.03 -9.44 -7.90
N THR A 41 6.34 -9.06 -8.98
CA THR A 41 6.78 -9.30 -10.37
C THR A 41 7.71 -8.20 -10.87
N LEU A 42 7.45 -6.94 -10.53
CA LEU A 42 8.21 -5.80 -11.04
C LEU A 42 9.63 -5.70 -10.46
N LYS A 43 9.90 -6.32 -9.30
CA LYS A 43 11.22 -6.34 -8.64
C LYS A 43 11.87 -4.95 -8.45
N GLU A 44 11.08 -3.88 -8.53
CA GLU A 44 11.52 -2.51 -8.32
C GLU A 44 11.41 -2.15 -6.84
N ASP A 45 12.36 -1.36 -6.34
CA ASP A 45 12.27 -0.76 -5.01
C ASP A 45 11.20 0.32 -5.04
N TRP A 46 9.98 -0.03 -4.63
CA TRP A 46 8.89 0.94 -4.60
C TRP A 46 9.05 1.90 -3.43
N THR A 47 8.76 3.17 -3.68
CA THR A 47 8.53 4.14 -2.62
C THR A 47 7.08 4.09 -2.15
N MET A 48 6.78 4.73 -1.02
CA MET A 48 5.39 4.89 -0.57
C MET A 48 4.53 5.66 -1.57
N ASP A 49 5.12 6.62 -2.30
CA ASP A 49 4.41 7.40 -3.31
C ASP A 49 4.04 6.54 -4.52
N ASP A 50 4.91 5.60 -4.91
CA ASP A 50 4.63 4.61 -5.95
C ASP A 50 3.49 3.67 -5.52
N LEU A 51 3.55 3.17 -4.28
CA LEU A 51 2.51 2.33 -3.70
C LEU A 51 1.15 3.04 -3.73
N ILE A 52 1.09 4.31 -3.32
CA ILE A 52 -0.13 5.13 -3.34
C ILE A 52 -0.63 5.33 -4.78
N THR A 53 0.27 5.64 -5.72
CA THR A 53 -0.08 5.88 -7.11
C THR A 53 -0.66 4.64 -7.77
N ILE A 54 -0.01 3.48 -7.56
CA ILE A 54 -0.46 2.19 -8.09
C ILE A 54 -1.80 1.79 -7.47
N PHE A 55 -1.98 1.99 -6.16
CA PHE A 55 -3.25 1.74 -5.49
C PHE A 55 -4.39 2.57 -6.09
N ILE A 56 -4.17 3.87 -6.31
CA ILE A 56 -5.16 4.77 -6.93
C ILE A 56 -5.46 4.33 -8.36
N LEU A 57 -4.43 3.96 -9.13
CA LEU A 57 -4.58 3.50 -10.50
C LEU A 57 -5.39 2.20 -10.57
N GLU A 58 -5.07 1.20 -9.75
CA GLU A 58 -5.80 -0.06 -9.68
C GLU A 58 -7.25 0.13 -9.21
N ASN A 59 -7.51 1.00 -8.23
CA ASN A 59 -8.88 1.31 -7.82
C ASN A 59 -9.67 2.02 -8.93
N ARG A 60 -9.02 2.91 -9.70
CA ARG A 60 -9.67 3.59 -10.85
C ARG A 60 -9.95 2.62 -11.99
N THR A 61 -9.02 1.73 -12.31
CA THR A 61 -9.24 0.72 -13.35
C THR A 61 -10.31 -0.29 -12.93
N GLN A 62 -10.38 -0.67 -11.65
CA GLN A 62 -11.49 -1.46 -11.11
C GLN A 62 -12.82 -0.69 -11.13
N ALA A 63 -12.83 0.61 -10.85
CA ALA A 63 -14.03 1.44 -11.01
C ALA A 63 -14.49 1.52 -12.48
N CYS A 64 -13.56 1.57 -13.44
CA CYS A 64 -13.88 1.51 -14.87
C CYS A 64 -14.29 0.10 -15.33
N LEU A 65 -13.68 -0.97 -14.81
CA LEU A 65 -14.02 -2.37 -15.11
C LEU A 65 -15.34 -2.79 -14.45
N GLY A 66 -15.69 -2.23 -13.30
CA GLY A 66 -16.99 -2.40 -12.64
C GLY A 66 -18.17 -1.88 -13.46
N VAL A 67 -17.91 -1.01 -14.46
CA VAL A 67 -18.91 -0.56 -15.45
C VAL A 67 -19.04 -1.56 -16.61
N VAL A 68 -18.09 -2.48 -16.81
CA VAL A 68 -18.08 -3.40 -17.96
C VAL A 68 -19.11 -4.54 -17.80
N ASN A 69 -19.63 -4.79 -16.60
CA ASN A 69 -20.68 -5.81 -16.39
C ASN A 69 -22.11 -5.27 -16.27
N MET A 70 -22.37 -4.04 -16.70
CA MET A 70 -23.74 -3.58 -16.90
C MET A 70 -23.86 -3.07 -18.33
N VAL A 71 -24.71 -3.74 -19.12
CA VAL A 71 -25.19 -3.27 -20.42
C VAL A 71 -25.76 -1.87 -20.24
N THR A 72 -24.93 -0.84 -20.34
CA THR A 72 -25.30 0.55 -20.68
C THR A 72 -24.07 1.43 -20.73
N THR A 73 -23.90 2.03 -21.90
CA THR A 73 -22.98 3.10 -22.26
C THR A 73 -22.84 4.18 -21.18
N LYS A 74 -21.63 4.42 -20.70
CA LYS A 74 -21.14 5.78 -20.40
C LYS A 74 -19.67 5.90 -20.81
N LYS A 75 -19.40 6.91 -21.65
CA LYS A 75 -18.05 7.31 -22.08
C LYS A 75 -17.20 7.64 -20.85
N CYS A 76 -15.97 7.15 -20.83
CA CYS A 76 -14.87 7.76 -20.09
C CYS A 76 -14.67 9.20 -20.56
#